data_AF-A0A545SM82-F1
#
_entry.id   AF-A0A545SM82-F1
#
_cell.length_a   1.000
_cell.length_b   1.000
_cell.length_c   1.000
_cell.angle_alpha   90.00
_cell.angle_beta   90.00
_cell.angle_gamma   90.00
#
_symmetry.space_group_name_H-M   'P 1'
#
loop_
_entity.id
_entity.type
_entity.pdbx_description
1 polymer ?
#
loop_
_entity_poly.entity_id
_entity_poly.type
_entity_poly.pdbx_seq_one_letter_code
_entity_poly.pdbx_strand_id
1 'polypeptide(L)'
;MNTHVHNDLSSDKKISKVFHAYGYSIQVRKDGRRMWPAKFKRAMVYKIRSKELSVKELSEVCKTDQFTAKQWRREYGKVESLNETIHPAEPVFAQLTLSDDDRSTQRSAGDIRVHCKGFDLTLPANYPVEGIVQILKTLGGGS
;
A
#
# COMPACT_ATOMS: atom_id res chain seq x y z
N MET A 1 8.13 -22.81 33.92
CA MET A 1 9.55 -22.38 33.85
C MET A 1 9.93 -22.35 32.38
N ASN A 2 10.22 -21.14 31.90
CA ASN A 2 10.54 -20.81 30.51
C ASN A 2 11.93 -21.34 30.14
N THR A 3 12.13 -21.64 28.85
CA THR A 3 13.18 -20.99 28.02
C THR A 3 12.96 -21.37 26.55
N HIS A 4 12.18 -20.56 25.84
CA HIS A 4 12.32 -20.45 24.39
C HIS A 4 13.62 -19.71 24.13
N VAL A 5 14.60 -20.41 23.54
CA VAL A 5 15.79 -19.80 22.96
C VAL A 5 15.32 -19.08 21.69
N HIS A 6 15.00 -17.80 21.83
CA HIS A 6 14.86 -16.92 20.68
C HIS A 6 16.23 -16.79 20.04
N ASN A 7 16.37 -17.39 18.87
CA ASN A 7 17.49 -17.15 17.98
C ASN A 7 17.65 -15.65 17.78
N ASP A 8 18.74 -15.11 18.32
CA ASP A 8 19.19 -13.75 18.11
C ASP A 8 19.24 -13.45 16.61
N LEU A 9 18.32 -12.61 16.15
CA LEU A 9 18.51 -11.81 14.95
C LEU A 9 19.59 -10.76 15.24
N SER A 10 20.83 -11.25 15.39
CA SER A 10 22.03 -10.44 15.36
C SER A 10 22.17 -9.87 13.96
N SER A 11 21.60 -8.68 13.76
CA SER A 11 21.93 -7.82 12.64
C SER A 11 22.13 -6.41 13.15
N ASP A 12 23.05 -6.27 14.10
CA ASP A 12 23.69 -4.99 14.47
C ASP A 12 24.64 -4.54 13.34
N LYS A 13 24.10 -4.40 12.12
CA LYS A 13 24.75 -3.59 11.09
C LYS A 13 24.37 -2.15 11.39
N LYS A 14 25.13 -1.50 12.27
CA LYS A 14 25.08 -0.05 12.55
C LYS A 14 24.89 0.76 11.27
N ILE A 15 23.64 1.12 10.95
CA ILE A 15 23.26 2.09 9.92
C ILE A 15 23.34 3.45 10.61
N SER A 16 24.51 4.09 10.54
CA SER A 16 24.79 5.29 11.36
C SER A 16 24.26 6.59 10.74
N LYS A 17 23.73 6.58 9.51
CA LYS A 17 23.28 7.81 8.86
C LYS A 17 22.09 7.56 7.93
N VAL A 18 20.98 8.24 8.22
CA VAL A 18 19.77 8.25 7.40
C VAL A 18 19.66 9.62 6.72
N PHE A 19 19.39 9.61 5.42
CA PHE A 19 19.16 10.78 4.61
C PHE A 19 17.67 10.89 4.29
N HIS A 20 17.06 12.04 4.53
CA HIS A 20 15.63 12.23 4.30
C HIS A 20 15.41 13.05 3.02
N ALA A 21 14.60 12.55 2.10
CA ALA A 21 14.19 13.29 0.90
C ALA A 21 12.80 12.86 0.44
N TYR A 22 11.96 13.84 0.07
CA TYR A 22 10.58 13.61 -0.40
C TYR A 22 9.74 12.70 0.50
N GLY A 23 9.95 12.76 1.82
CA GLY A 23 9.27 11.89 2.80
C GLY A 23 9.85 10.48 2.95
N TYR A 24 10.94 10.15 2.24
CA TYR A 24 11.62 8.85 2.34
C TYR A 24 12.85 8.93 3.25
N SER A 25 13.02 7.86 4.03
CA SER A 25 14.25 7.59 4.79
C SER A 25 15.19 6.73 3.96
N ILE A 26 16.28 7.32 3.47
CA ILE A 26 17.28 6.67 2.62
C ILE A 26 18.51 6.34 3.46
N GLN A 27 18.82 5.06 3.55
CA GLN A 27 19.99 4.62 4.32
C GLN A 27 21.27 5.02 3.60
N VAL A 28 22.23 5.53 4.35
CA VAL A 28 23.59 5.81 3.86
C VAL A 28 24.52 4.74 4.39
N ARG A 29 25.24 4.08 3.48
CA ARG A 29 26.27 3.10 3.82
C ARG A 29 27.49 3.80 4.45
N LYS A 30 28.35 3.00 5.08
CA LYS A 30 29.61 3.47 5.69
C LYS A 30 30.57 4.12 4.67
N ASP A 31 30.46 3.75 3.39
CA ASP A 31 31.22 4.33 2.26
C ASP A 31 30.65 5.67 1.76
N GLY A 32 29.62 6.21 2.43
CA GLY A 32 28.93 7.44 2.02
C GLY A 32 27.95 7.26 0.85
N ARG A 33 27.84 6.05 0.28
CA ARG A 33 26.89 5.77 -0.80
C ARG A 33 25.47 5.63 -0.26
N ARG A 34 24.53 6.26 -0.94
CA ARG A 34 23.11 6.22 -0.58
C ARG A 34 22.45 4.99 -1.19
N MET A 35 21.73 4.24 -0.37
CA MET A 35 20.96 3.08 -0.77
C MET A 35 19.55 3.52 -1.16
N TRP A 36 19.40 3.87 -2.44
CA TRP A 36 18.14 4.33 -3.01
C TRP A 36 17.13 3.19 -3.13
N PRO A 37 16.01 3.20 -2.39
CA PRO A 37 14.99 2.17 -2.50
C PRO A 37 14.37 2.13 -3.90
N ALA A 38 14.00 0.95 -4.39
CA ALA A 38 13.37 0.82 -5.71
C ALA A 38 12.06 1.62 -5.80
N LYS A 39 11.25 1.64 -4.73
CA LYS A 39 10.03 2.47 -4.63
C LYS A 39 10.33 3.96 -4.79
N PHE A 40 11.40 4.45 -4.16
CA PHE A 40 11.83 5.84 -4.29
C PHE A 40 12.22 6.17 -5.73
N LYS A 41 13.08 5.34 -6.35
CA LYS A 41 13.51 5.55 -7.75
C LYS A 41 12.32 5.61 -8.71
N ARG A 42 11.35 4.69 -8.56
CA ARG A 42 10.11 4.67 -9.35
C ARG A 42 9.28 5.94 -9.15
N ALA A 43 9.04 6.34 -7.91
CA ALA A 43 8.27 7.54 -7.59
C ALA A 43 8.91 8.81 -8.18
N MET A 44 10.24 8.95 -8.07
CA MET A 44 10.96 10.09 -8.63
C MET A 44 10.93 10.11 -10.16
N VAL A 45 11.08 8.94 -10.81
CA VAL A 45 10.95 8.83 -12.27
C VAL A 45 9.53 9.14 -12.73
N TYR A 46 8.51 8.72 -11.98
CA TYR A 46 7.12 9.08 -12.23
C TYR A 46 6.92 10.59 -12.18
N LYS A 47 7.36 11.26 -11.11
CA LYS A 47 7.26 12.72 -10.96
C LYS A 47 8.00 13.49 -12.05
N ILE A 48 9.15 12.95 -12.48
CA ILE A 48 9.90 13.50 -13.61
C ILE A 48 9.13 13.36 -14.93
N ARG A 49 8.37 12.26 -15.11
CA ARG A 49 7.55 12.04 -16.29
C ARG A 49 6.29 12.89 -16.29
N SER A 50 5.66 13.09 -15.14
CA SER A 50 4.48 13.96 -14.98
C SER A 50 4.83 15.45 -15.04
N LYS A 51 6.12 15.81 -15.23
CA LYS A 51 6.65 17.18 -15.22
C LYS A 51 6.45 17.93 -13.89
N GLU A 52 6.09 17.23 -12.81
CA GLU A 52 6.04 17.77 -11.46
C GLU A 52 7.43 18.02 -10.87
N LEU A 53 8.45 17.35 -11.41
CA LEU A 53 9.83 17.45 -10.93
C LEU A 53 10.83 17.48 -12.09
N SER A 54 11.79 18.38 -12.05
CA SER A 54 12.93 18.38 -12.96
C SER A 54 14.04 17.43 -12.49
N VAL A 55 14.82 16.93 -13.46
CA VAL A 55 16.06 16.16 -13.17
C VAL A 55 17.05 17.00 -12.36
N LYS A 56 17.08 18.32 -12.57
CA LYS A 56 17.92 19.25 -11.82
C LYS A 56 17.50 19.34 -10.35
N GLU A 57 16.20 19.56 -10.11
CA GLU A 57 15.64 19.65 -8.75
C GLU A 57 15.83 18.34 -7.98
N LEU A 58 15.63 17.19 -8.65
CA LEU A 58 15.92 15.89 -8.04
C LEU A 58 17.39 15.77 -7.61
N SER A 59 18.30 16.18 -8.50
CA SER A 59 19.75 16.12 -8.28
C SER A 59 20.18 16.98 -7.10
N GLU A 60 19.63 18.19 -6.99
CA GLU A 60 19.89 19.14 -5.90
C GLU A 60 19.35 18.63 -4.56
N VAL A 61 18.07 18.26 -4.50
CA VAL A 61 17.43 17.79 -3.26
C VAL A 61 18.03 16.48 -2.79
N CYS A 62 18.30 15.54 -3.70
CA CYS A 62 18.88 14.24 -3.38
C CYS A 62 20.41 14.27 -3.27
N LYS A 63 21.06 15.44 -3.46
CA LYS A 63 22.52 15.61 -3.52
C LYS A 63 23.22 14.54 -4.36
N THR A 64 22.62 14.21 -5.50
CA THR A 64 23.04 13.10 -6.36
C THR A 64 23.37 13.63 -7.74
N ASP A 65 24.30 13.00 -8.44
CA ASP A 65 24.66 13.40 -9.80
C ASP A 65 23.48 13.26 -10.78
N GLN A 66 23.40 14.17 -11.75
CA GLN A 66 22.39 14.15 -12.80
C GLN A 66 22.46 12.87 -13.64
N PHE A 67 23.64 12.26 -13.76
CA PHE A 67 23.81 10.96 -14.40
C PHE A 67 22.98 9.88 -13.72
N THR A 68 23.00 9.80 -12.39
CA THR A 68 22.23 8.80 -11.63
C THR A 68 20.72 8.99 -11.81
N ALA A 69 20.25 10.24 -11.83
CA ALA A 69 18.85 10.55 -12.09
C ALA A 69 18.41 10.15 -13.53
N LYS A 70 19.26 10.42 -14.53
CA LYS A 70 19.04 9.96 -15.91
C LYS A 70 19.09 8.44 -16.02
N GLN A 71 19.95 7.77 -15.26
CA GLN A 71 20.04 6.32 -15.18
C GLN A 71 18.76 5.73 -14.62
N TRP A 72 18.19 6.30 -13.54
CA TRP A 72 16.89 5.84 -13.02
C TRP A 72 15.79 5.99 -14.08
N ARG A 73 15.80 7.07 -14.86
CA ARG A 73 14.84 7.24 -15.97
C ARG A 73 15.00 6.14 -17.02
N ARG A 74 16.22 5.68 -17.31
CA ARG A 74 16.44 4.56 -18.25
C ARG A 74 16.00 3.21 -17.66
N GLU A 75 16.32 2.95 -16.41
CA GLU A 75 16.01 1.69 -15.71
C GLU A 75 14.51 1.51 -15.45
N TYR A 76 13.81 2.58 -15.06
CA TYR A 76 12.41 2.55 -14.63
C TYR A 76 11.45 3.22 -15.62
N GLY A 77 11.95 3.81 -16.72
CA GLY A 77 11.11 4.49 -17.71
C GLY A 77 10.34 3.55 -18.64
N LYS A 78 10.65 2.25 -18.63
CA LYS A 78 9.99 1.22 -19.45
C LYS A 78 8.96 0.38 -18.70
N VAL A 79 8.70 0.67 -17.43
CA VAL A 79 7.77 -0.16 -16.65
C VAL A 79 6.34 0.22 -17.04
N GLU A 80 5.75 -0.63 -17.89
CA GLU A 80 4.31 -0.76 -18.10
C GLU A 80 3.59 -0.74 -16.75
N SER A 81 2.50 0.03 -16.71
CA SER A 81 1.42 0.00 -15.72
C SER A 81 1.74 -0.81 -14.46
N LEU A 82 2.44 -0.19 -13.50
CA LEU A 82 2.25 -0.60 -12.12
C LEU A 82 0.82 -0.26 -11.76
N ASN A 83 -0.05 -1.26 -11.85
CA ASN A 83 -1.21 -1.33 -10.98
C ASN A 83 -0.71 -1.01 -9.56
N GLU A 84 -1.37 -0.05 -8.93
CA GLU A 84 -1.05 0.48 -7.59
C GLU A 84 0.33 1.16 -7.45
N THR A 85 0.49 2.30 -8.12
CA THR A 85 1.08 3.42 -7.38
C THR A 85 -0.08 4.20 -6.80
N ILE A 86 -0.32 4.01 -5.50
CA ILE A 86 -1.14 4.91 -4.68
C ILE A 86 -0.47 6.28 -4.85
N HIS A 87 -0.99 7.07 -5.77
CA HIS A 87 -0.90 8.50 -5.69
C HIS A 87 -1.39 8.89 -4.28
N PRO A 88 -0.78 9.85 -3.58
CA PRO A 88 -1.60 10.65 -2.69
C PRO A 88 -2.61 11.29 -3.64
N ALA A 89 -3.78 10.66 -3.77
CA ALA A 89 -4.89 11.26 -4.44
C ALA A 89 -5.00 12.64 -3.79
N GLU A 90 -4.98 13.70 -4.61
CA GLU A 90 -5.59 14.95 -4.20
C GLU A 90 -6.87 14.57 -3.44
N PRO A 91 -7.19 15.18 -2.29
CA PRO A 91 -8.44 14.89 -1.61
C PRO A 91 -9.57 15.23 -2.59
N VAL A 92 -10.01 14.24 -3.36
CA VAL A 92 -11.14 14.35 -4.26
C VAL A 92 -12.31 14.31 -3.31
N PHE A 93 -12.75 15.48 -2.90
CA PHE A 93 -14.01 15.62 -2.20
C PHE A 93 -15.10 15.08 -3.14
N ALA A 94 -15.62 13.91 -2.81
CA ALA A 94 -16.82 13.39 -3.45
C ALA A 94 -18.02 14.08 -2.79
N GLN A 95 -18.60 15.06 -3.48
CA GLN A 95 -19.90 15.59 -3.09
C GLN A 95 -20.96 14.56 -3.49
N LEU A 96 -21.44 13.81 -2.49
CA LEU A 96 -22.57 12.90 -2.64
C LEU A 96 -23.86 13.72 -2.63
N THR A 97 -24.41 13.97 -3.82
CA THR A 97 -25.78 14.47 -3.94
C THR A 97 -26.71 13.26 -3.91
N LEU A 98 -27.37 13.05 -2.77
CA LEU A 98 -28.43 12.05 -2.64
C LEU A 98 -29.65 12.58 -3.39
N SER A 99 -29.90 12.05 -4.59
CA SER A 99 -31.20 12.23 -5.25
C SER A 99 -32.21 11.35 -4.52
N ASP A 100 -33.17 11.99 -3.88
CA ASP A 100 -34.24 11.34 -3.11
C ASP A 100 -35.38 10.82 -4.00
N ASP A 101 -35.03 10.24 -5.16
CA ASP A 101 -36.01 9.68 -6.07
C ASP A 101 -35.80 8.17 -6.29
N ASP A 102 -36.82 7.46 -5.81
CA ASP A 102 -37.33 6.20 -6.31
C ASP A 102 -36.49 4.92 -6.14
N ARG A 103 -36.66 4.28 -4.97
CA ARG A 103 -37.63 3.16 -4.85
C ARG A 103 -37.51 2.45 -3.51
N SER A 104 -38.61 2.53 -2.78
CA SER A 104 -39.07 1.57 -1.78
C SER A 104 -38.91 0.12 -2.26
N THR A 105 -37.80 -0.52 -1.93
CA THR A 105 -37.84 -1.94 -1.59
C THR A 105 -37.73 -2.00 -0.10
N GLN A 106 -38.88 -2.15 0.55
CA GLN A 106 -39.04 -2.35 1.98
C GLN A 106 -38.03 -3.42 2.44
N ARG A 107 -36.91 -2.96 3.00
CA ARG A 107 -35.85 -3.82 3.52
C ARG A 107 -36.40 -4.44 4.80
N SER A 108 -36.71 -5.74 4.79
CA SER A 108 -36.97 -6.46 6.03
C SER A 108 -35.73 -6.31 6.92
N ALA A 109 -35.88 -5.56 8.01
CA ALA A 109 -34.83 -5.15 8.93
C ALA A 109 -34.28 -6.30 9.79
N GLY A 110 -34.33 -7.53 9.29
CA GLY A 110 -34.19 -8.74 10.09
C GLY A 110 -33.56 -9.92 9.37
N ASP A 111 -32.73 -9.70 8.36
CA ASP A 111 -31.97 -10.80 7.75
C ASP A 111 -30.46 -10.53 7.86
N ILE A 112 -29.71 -11.52 8.33
CA ILE A 112 -28.25 -11.50 8.41
C ILE A 112 -27.71 -11.96 7.05
N ARG A 113 -26.89 -11.13 6.39
CA ARG A 113 -26.24 -11.49 5.13
C ARG A 113 -24.75 -11.74 5.33
N VAL A 114 -24.29 -12.91 4.88
CA VAL A 114 -22.88 -13.31 4.90
C VAL A 114 -22.40 -13.37 3.45
N HIS A 115 -21.50 -12.45 3.09
CA HIS A 115 -20.86 -12.41 1.78
C HIS A 115 -19.57 -13.22 1.82
N CYS A 116 -19.46 -14.24 0.99
CA CYS A 116 -18.26 -15.05 0.84
C CYS A 116 -17.79 -15.07 -0.62
N LYS A 117 -16.50 -15.36 -0.84
CA LYS A 117 -15.92 -15.38 -2.19
C LYS A 117 -16.50 -16.54 -3.00
N GLY A 118 -17.59 -16.28 -3.71
CA GLY A 118 -18.25 -17.23 -4.61
C GLY A 118 -19.71 -17.54 -4.28
N PHE A 119 -20.27 -17.07 -3.15
CA PHE A 119 -21.70 -17.18 -2.85
C PHE A 119 -22.15 -16.17 -1.79
N ASP A 120 -23.44 -15.86 -1.83
CA ASP A 120 -24.13 -15.04 -0.85
C ASP A 120 -25.07 -15.90 -0.02
N LEU A 121 -24.93 -15.83 1.30
CA LEU A 121 -25.82 -16.52 2.23
C LEU A 121 -26.70 -15.51 2.96
N THR A 122 -28.01 -15.76 2.97
CA THR A 122 -28.98 -14.99 3.73
C THR A 122 -29.54 -15.87 4.84
N LEU A 123 -29.44 -15.39 6.08
CA LEU A 123 -29.90 -16.05 7.29
C LEU A 123 -30.99 -15.21 7.97
N PRO A 124 -31.95 -15.82 8.66
CA PRO A 124 -32.90 -15.10 9.50
C PRO A 124 -32.21 -14.29 10.63
N ALA A 125 -32.82 -13.19 11.10
CA ALA A 125 -32.28 -12.41 12.23
C ALA A 125 -32.21 -13.18 13.55
N ASN A 126 -33.03 -14.21 13.72
CA ASN A 126 -33.02 -15.06 14.91
C ASN A 126 -32.07 -16.26 14.77
N TYR A 127 -31.21 -16.27 13.76
CA TYR A 127 -30.27 -17.35 13.55
C TYR A 127 -29.17 -17.34 14.64
N PRO A 128 -28.87 -18.49 15.28
CA PRO A 128 -27.93 -18.56 16.40
C PRO A 128 -26.50 -18.23 15.96
N VAL A 129 -25.80 -17.44 16.77
CA VAL A 129 -24.43 -16.99 16.50
C VAL A 129 -23.47 -18.18 16.37
N GLU A 130 -23.67 -19.24 17.15
CA GLU A 130 -22.88 -20.47 17.11
C GLU A 130 -22.94 -21.12 15.72
N GLY A 131 -24.12 -21.11 15.09
CA GLY A 131 -24.31 -21.62 13.73
C GLY A 131 -23.56 -20.80 12.69
N ILE A 132 -23.53 -19.46 12.84
CA ILE A 132 -22.79 -18.56 11.94
C ILE A 132 -21.30 -18.86 12.02
N VAL A 133 -20.77 -19.02 13.23
CA VAL A 133 -19.36 -19.37 13.46
C VAL A 133 -19.01 -20.71 12.82
N GLN A 134 -19.91 -21.71 12.91
CA GLN A 134 -19.69 -23.00 12.29
C GLN A 134 -19.68 -22.92 10.76
N ILE A 135 -20.60 -22.16 10.16
CA ILE A 135 -20.62 -21.87 8.73
C ILE A 135 -19.31 -21.21 8.29
N LEU A 136 -18.85 -20.17 8.98
CA LEU A 136 -17.59 -19.49 8.63
C LEU A 136 -16.37 -20.41 8.78
N LYS A 137 -16.36 -21.30 9.78
CA LYS A 137 -15.28 -22.28 9.99
C LYS A 137 -15.22 -23.33 8.88
N THR A 138 -16.35 -23.83 8.41
CA THR A 138 -16.38 -24.80 7.30
C THR A 138 -16.00 -24.14 5.97
N LEU A 139 -16.38 -22.88 5.78
CA LEU A 139 -16.08 -22.12 4.56
C LEU A 139 -14.63 -21.63 4.48
N GLY A 140 -14.01 -21.28 5.61
CA GLY A 140 -12.60 -20.89 5.68
C GLY A 140 -11.62 -22.08 5.72
N GLY A 141 -12.14 -23.32 5.79
CA GLY A 141 -11.39 -24.55 6.02
C GLY A 141 -11.30 -25.49 4.80
N GLY A 142 -11.28 -24.94 3.58
CA GLY A 142 -10.92 -25.70 2.38
C GLY A 142 -9.40 -25.85 2.29
N SER A 143 -8.91 -27.03 2.67
CA SER A 143 -7.52 -27.46 2.54
C SER A 143 -7.08 -27.63 1.09
#